data_AF-A0A336N5D1-F1
#
_entry.id   AF-A0A336N5D1-F1
#
_cell.length_a   1.000
_cell.length_b   1.000
_cell.length_c   1.000
_cell.angle_alpha   90.00
_cell.angle_beta   90.00
_cell.angle_gamma   90.00
#
_symmetry.space_group_name_H-M   'P 1'
#
loop_
_entity.id
_entity.type
_entity.pdbx_description
1 polymer ?
#
loop_
_entity_poly.entity_id
_entity_poly.type
_entity_poly.pdbx_seq_one_letter_code
_entity_poly.pdbx_strand_id
1 'polypeptide(L)'
;MSTSSNGQTQQYRNTTAGESSVALGSKAIAGDIALALGTGAEAAKTNSIAIGTGAVANRDNAVAIGGGSTTDKEGTKELSTTINGTALTWAGGNKTLKGDIVSFGSEGYERQLKNVAAGNVSATSTDAINGSQLYAVAEIATAGWNITSEADGGKANGSTEENVKPKEKVKLKAGKNMVIDQSTKDFKFSVSPTLTDITSISGAGTTMTFGADGITLNNKKITGVANGTAGSDAVNKSQLDALGNNTIKLGGNTGTTDTQALNKQGGLQFNVKGANGLTTKASGNDVTVEMDTDTKAKIDNAANKDLSNITAGGKKVITDLVDMENGDNTVVSNTTDAATGKKTFKVNVTTTALNVDANNGTVTAPTTTDASKPVTAGSVATAINNAAWKAAGSGNGVANDVADTIKAGNTVTFDAGKNIVLTHTANKFSFATAKEVNFDKVTVGTASISKDNGIDAGNHKIANVTTGTADTDAVNVKQLNDNLTQKETTLTTKGMNFTGNNGVTVHRNLGETLKLKAITMQQMSLLKTFMLKQMLLVHLP
;
A
#
# COMPACT_ATOMS: atom_id res chain seq x y z
N MET A 1 145.42 -14.82 1.99
CA MET A 1 146.72 -15.18 2.61
C MET A 1 147.78 -14.27 2.00
N SER A 2 148.57 -13.57 2.81
CA SER A 2 149.71 -12.77 2.35
C SER A 2 150.98 -13.36 2.97
N THR A 3 152.00 -13.61 2.15
CA THR A 3 153.29 -14.17 2.56
C THR A 3 154.29 -13.05 2.81
N SER A 4 154.94 -13.05 3.98
CA SER A 4 156.11 -12.19 4.25
C SER A 4 157.36 -12.72 3.53
N SER A 5 158.34 -11.85 3.35
CA SER A 5 159.60 -12.06 2.61
C SER A 5 160.55 -13.12 3.19
N ASN A 6 160.18 -13.79 4.28
CA ASN A 6 160.98 -14.81 4.98
C ASN A 6 160.43 -16.25 4.86
N GLY A 7 159.45 -16.52 3.99
CA GLY A 7 159.10 -17.89 3.58
C GLY A 7 158.40 -18.76 4.62
N GLN A 8 157.97 -18.21 5.77
CA GLN A 8 157.11 -18.93 6.71
C GLN A 8 155.65 -18.85 6.26
N THR A 9 154.99 -20.00 6.12
CA THR A 9 153.53 -20.06 6.02
C THR A 9 152.94 -19.78 7.39
N GLN A 10 152.20 -18.68 7.56
CA GLN A 10 151.46 -18.39 8.79
C GLN A 10 150.30 -19.41 8.94
N GLN A 11 150.57 -20.61 9.48
CA GLN A 11 149.57 -21.64 9.79
C GLN A 11 148.63 -21.25 10.96
N TYR A 12 148.94 -20.15 11.65
CA TYR A 12 148.10 -19.56 12.67
C TYR A 12 147.56 -18.22 12.17
N ARG A 13 146.22 -18.09 12.07
CA ARG A 13 145.62 -16.76 12.00
C ARG A 13 145.84 -16.09 13.35
N ASN A 14 146.46 -14.93 13.35
CA ASN A 14 146.71 -14.18 14.57
C ASN A 14 145.40 -13.71 15.18
N THR A 15 145.42 -13.45 16.48
CA THR A 15 144.36 -12.66 17.10
C THR A 15 144.50 -11.23 16.57
N THR A 16 143.46 -10.72 15.90
CA THR A 16 143.49 -9.40 15.27
C THR A 16 142.32 -8.55 15.73
N ALA A 17 142.61 -7.29 16.00
CA ALA A 17 141.65 -6.27 16.37
C ALA A 17 141.75 -5.12 15.35
N GLY A 18 140.63 -4.73 14.75
CA GLY A 18 140.46 -3.49 14.00
C GLY A 18 140.42 -2.26 14.91
N GLU A 19 140.13 -1.10 14.33
CA GLU A 19 140.10 0.17 15.04
C GLU A 19 139.07 0.14 16.17
N SER A 20 139.45 0.58 17.38
CA SER A 20 138.57 0.63 18.56
C SER A 20 137.83 -0.69 18.89
N SER A 21 138.47 -1.84 18.65
CA SER A 21 137.87 -3.17 18.83
C SER A 21 138.55 -4.01 19.91
N VAL A 22 137.91 -5.13 20.30
CA VAL A 22 138.44 -6.09 21.27
C VAL A 22 138.42 -7.49 20.69
N ALA A 23 139.58 -8.14 20.62
CA ALA A 23 139.72 -9.54 20.27
C ALA A 23 140.41 -10.31 21.42
N LEU A 24 139.67 -11.22 22.06
CA LEU A 24 140.14 -12.03 23.19
C LEU A 24 139.89 -13.52 22.95
N GLY A 25 140.97 -14.28 22.81
CA GLY A 25 140.96 -15.72 22.50
C GLY A 25 141.92 -16.05 21.36
N SER A 26 142.39 -17.30 21.30
CA SER A 26 143.27 -17.75 20.23
C SER A 26 142.54 -17.68 18.88
N LYS A 27 143.15 -17.08 17.85
CA LYS A 27 142.58 -16.94 16.49
C LYS A 27 141.33 -16.05 16.40
N ALA A 28 141.03 -15.28 17.44
CA ALA A 28 139.88 -14.38 17.45
C ALA A 28 140.11 -13.19 16.49
N ILE A 29 139.09 -12.81 15.72
CA ILE A 29 139.15 -11.67 14.80
C ILE A 29 138.01 -10.72 15.13
N ALA A 30 138.36 -9.48 15.43
CA ALA A 30 137.41 -8.37 15.56
C ALA A 30 137.71 -7.33 14.47
N GLY A 31 136.69 -6.95 13.69
CA GLY A 31 136.72 -5.79 12.80
C GLY A 31 136.65 -4.48 13.56
N ASP A 32 136.42 -3.36 12.87
CA ASP A 32 136.36 -2.05 13.52
C ASP A 32 135.16 -1.96 14.49
N ILE A 33 135.38 -1.40 15.69
CA ILE A 33 134.33 -1.22 16.73
C ILE A 33 133.71 -2.57 17.17
N ALA A 34 134.35 -3.70 16.88
CA ALA A 34 133.78 -5.03 17.11
C ALA A 34 134.28 -5.68 18.42
N LEU A 35 133.58 -6.71 18.88
CA LEU A 35 133.98 -7.56 20.02
C LEU A 35 134.00 -9.03 19.60
N ALA A 36 135.18 -9.66 19.62
CA ALA A 36 135.34 -11.10 19.46
C ALA A 36 135.89 -11.73 20.74
N LEU A 37 135.08 -12.56 21.42
CA LEU A 37 135.43 -13.23 22.67
C LEU A 37 135.27 -14.75 22.53
N GLY A 38 136.38 -15.48 22.45
CA GLY A 38 136.41 -16.93 22.34
C GLY A 38 137.42 -17.43 21.31
N THR A 39 137.83 -18.70 21.43
CA THR A 39 138.76 -19.29 20.47
C THR A 39 138.10 -19.41 19.09
N GLY A 40 138.72 -18.82 18.06
CA GLY A 40 138.16 -18.76 16.72
C GLY A 40 136.88 -17.94 16.57
N ALA A 41 136.53 -17.10 17.56
CA ALA A 41 135.42 -16.16 17.43
C ALA A 41 135.76 -15.10 16.37
N GLU A 42 134.80 -14.76 15.51
CA GLU A 42 135.00 -13.84 14.39
C GLU A 42 133.87 -12.82 14.31
N ALA A 43 134.11 -11.62 14.83
CA ALA A 43 133.26 -10.44 14.62
C ALA A 43 133.79 -9.69 13.40
N ALA A 44 133.43 -10.16 12.19
CA ALA A 44 134.09 -9.81 10.93
C ALA A 44 133.76 -8.41 10.38
N LYS A 45 132.83 -7.69 11.01
CA LYS A 45 132.22 -6.46 10.47
C LYS A 45 132.14 -5.35 11.52
N THR A 46 131.78 -4.15 11.09
CA THR A 46 131.79 -2.98 11.95
C THR A 46 130.73 -3.11 13.04
N ASN A 47 131.08 -2.80 14.30
CA ASN A 47 130.15 -2.86 15.44
C ASN A 47 129.50 -4.26 15.64
N SER A 48 130.15 -5.33 15.19
CA SER A 48 129.68 -6.70 15.35
C SER A 48 130.20 -7.33 16.65
N ILE A 49 129.47 -8.29 17.20
CA ILE A 49 129.81 -8.96 18.47
C ILE A 49 129.74 -10.48 18.27
N ALA A 50 130.84 -11.18 18.50
CA ALA A 50 130.90 -12.64 18.48
C ALA A 50 131.43 -13.16 19.82
N ILE A 51 130.58 -13.86 20.58
CA ILE A 51 130.91 -14.38 21.91
C ILE A 51 130.70 -15.90 21.93
N GLY A 52 131.78 -16.66 22.10
CA GLY A 52 131.80 -18.12 22.14
C GLY A 52 132.81 -18.72 21.16
N THR A 53 133.29 -19.92 21.45
CA THR A 53 134.22 -20.64 20.58
C THR A 53 133.61 -20.85 19.19
N GLY A 54 134.28 -20.35 18.15
CA GLY A 54 133.81 -20.44 16.76
C GLY A 54 132.54 -19.63 16.45
N ALA A 55 132.13 -18.69 17.31
CA ALA A 55 131.01 -17.79 17.00
C ALA A 55 131.40 -16.82 15.88
N VAL A 56 130.50 -16.56 14.91
CA VAL A 56 130.78 -15.71 13.74
C VAL A 56 129.69 -14.66 13.56
N ALA A 57 130.02 -13.39 13.82
CA ALA A 57 129.19 -12.23 13.48
C ALA A 57 129.76 -11.54 12.24
N ASN A 58 129.21 -11.85 11.06
CA ASN A 58 129.73 -11.45 9.75
C ASN A 58 128.95 -10.32 9.07
N ARG A 59 128.21 -9.52 9.84
CA ARG A 59 127.39 -8.38 9.38
C ARG A 59 127.57 -7.19 10.31
N ASP A 60 127.45 -5.97 9.78
CA ASP A 60 127.52 -4.77 10.61
C ASP A 60 126.41 -4.80 11.67
N ASN A 61 126.70 -4.38 12.91
CA ASN A 61 125.79 -4.39 14.07
C ASN A 61 125.35 -5.77 14.59
N ALA A 62 125.77 -6.88 13.98
CA ALA A 62 125.22 -8.19 14.33
C ALA A 62 125.86 -8.81 15.57
N VAL A 63 125.08 -9.58 16.31
CA VAL A 63 125.51 -10.25 17.54
C VAL A 63 125.34 -11.76 17.39
N ALA A 64 126.41 -12.52 17.54
CA ALA A 64 126.42 -13.99 17.64
C ALA A 64 126.83 -14.41 19.05
N ILE A 65 125.95 -15.10 19.78
CA ILE A 65 126.18 -15.52 21.17
C ILE A 65 126.09 -17.04 21.29
N GLY A 66 127.10 -17.64 21.91
CA GLY A 66 127.24 -19.07 22.09
C GLY A 66 128.21 -19.69 21.08
N GLY A 67 128.83 -20.82 21.47
CA GLY A 67 129.78 -21.51 20.58
C GLY A 67 129.11 -21.95 19.28
N GLY A 68 129.78 -21.71 18.15
CA GLY A 68 129.29 -22.05 16.80
C GLY A 68 128.08 -21.24 16.31
N SER A 69 127.64 -20.20 17.03
CA SER A 69 126.55 -19.33 16.57
C SER A 69 127.01 -18.48 15.39
N THR A 70 126.16 -18.28 14.38
CA THR A 70 126.50 -17.45 13.21
C THR A 70 125.41 -16.45 12.88
N THR A 71 125.77 -15.36 12.19
CA THR A 71 124.84 -14.37 11.62
C THR A 71 124.72 -14.50 10.11
N ASP A 72 124.88 -15.73 9.58
CA ASP A 72 124.85 -15.98 8.13
C ASP A 72 123.50 -15.63 7.52
N LYS A 73 122.41 -15.86 8.26
CA LYS A 73 121.06 -15.43 7.89
C LYS A 73 120.88 -13.95 8.23
N GLU A 74 120.41 -13.19 7.24
CA GLU A 74 120.11 -11.77 7.39
C GLU A 74 118.86 -11.57 8.26
N GLY A 75 118.88 -10.51 9.07
CA GLY A 75 117.66 -9.98 9.67
C GLY A 75 116.67 -9.53 8.60
N THR A 76 115.39 -9.82 8.82
CA THR A 76 114.30 -9.43 7.92
C THR A 76 113.41 -8.36 8.56
N LYS A 77 112.83 -7.50 7.71
CA LYS A 77 111.86 -6.47 8.13
C LYS A 77 110.45 -7.04 8.11
N GLU A 78 110.09 -7.78 9.15
CA GLU A 78 108.73 -8.31 9.30
C GLU A 78 107.80 -7.26 9.92
N LEU A 79 107.13 -6.46 9.09
CA LEU A 79 106.18 -5.43 9.55
C LEU A 79 104.73 -5.92 9.57
N SER A 80 104.42 -6.94 8.79
CA SER A 80 103.07 -7.50 8.69
C SER A 80 103.06 -8.87 8.01
N THR A 81 101.97 -9.61 8.18
CA THR A 81 101.64 -10.80 7.38
C THR A 81 100.13 -10.86 7.13
N THR A 82 99.69 -11.64 6.13
CA THR A 82 98.26 -11.84 5.84
C THR A 82 97.90 -13.30 6.06
N ILE A 83 96.98 -13.56 6.98
CA ILE A 83 96.47 -14.90 7.30
C ILE A 83 94.97 -14.92 7.02
N ASN A 84 94.50 -15.83 6.17
CA ASN A 84 93.08 -15.96 5.78
C ASN A 84 92.43 -14.65 5.30
N GLY A 85 93.20 -13.78 4.64
CA GLY A 85 92.74 -12.48 4.16
C GLY A 85 92.76 -11.35 5.21
N THR A 86 93.17 -11.64 6.46
CA THR A 86 93.34 -10.64 7.51
C THR A 86 94.81 -10.21 7.60
N ALA A 87 95.06 -8.91 7.43
CA ALA A 87 96.38 -8.32 7.65
C ALA A 87 96.65 -8.20 9.15
N LEU A 88 97.77 -8.78 9.60
CA LEU A 88 98.32 -8.66 10.94
C LEU A 88 99.56 -7.78 10.86
N THR A 89 99.61 -6.70 11.63
CA THR A 89 100.75 -5.78 11.66
C THR A 89 101.50 -5.88 12.99
N TRP A 90 102.81 -5.75 12.95
CA TRP A 90 103.69 -5.90 14.11
C TRP A 90 104.27 -4.55 14.53
N ALA A 91 104.52 -4.38 15.84
CA ALA A 91 105.25 -3.23 16.36
C ALA A 91 106.75 -3.37 16.10
N GLY A 92 107.44 -2.24 15.95
CA GLY A 92 108.89 -2.23 15.75
C GLY A 92 109.32 -2.64 14.34
N GLY A 93 110.62 -2.90 14.13
CA GLY A 93 111.13 -3.45 12.87
C GLY A 93 111.40 -2.45 11.73
N ASN A 94 110.68 -1.33 11.63
CA ASN A 94 110.78 -0.45 10.45
C ASN A 94 112.21 0.11 10.18
N LYS A 95 112.98 0.30 11.25
CA LYS A 95 114.35 0.83 11.20
C LYS A 95 115.44 -0.25 11.21
N THR A 96 115.09 -1.53 11.28
CA THR A 96 116.08 -2.61 11.37
C THR A 96 116.86 -2.77 10.08
N LEU A 97 118.14 -3.11 10.17
CA LEU A 97 119.03 -3.43 9.07
C LEU A 97 119.32 -4.93 9.04
N LYS A 98 119.92 -5.42 7.95
CA LYS A 98 120.24 -6.84 7.75
C LYS A 98 121.09 -7.46 8.86
N GLY A 99 121.87 -6.65 9.57
CA GLY A 99 122.70 -7.08 10.68
C GLY A 99 122.13 -6.75 12.06
N ASP A 100 120.97 -6.09 12.17
CA ASP A 100 120.36 -5.78 13.47
C ASP A 100 119.67 -7.04 14.05
N ILE A 101 120.48 -8.04 14.40
CA ILE A 101 120.06 -9.35 14.89
C ILE A 101 120.92 -9.81 16.06
N VAL A 102 120.30 -10.59 16.95
CA VAL A 102 121.00 -11.40 17.95
C VAL A 102 120.75 -12.86 17.62
N SER A 103 121.79 -13.53 17.14
CA SER A 103 121.78 -14.96 16.86
C SER A 103 122.28 -15.75 18.07
N PHE A 104 121.46 -16.68 18.54
CA PHE A 104 121.80 -17.61 19.62
C PHE A 104 122.23 -18.99 19.12
N GLY A 105 122.45 -19.18 17.82
CA GLY A 105 122.78 -20.48 17.24
C GLY A 105 123.13 -20.38 15.76
N SER A 106 123.02 -21.51 15.07
CA SER A 106 123.13 -21.62 13.61
C SER A 106 122.01 -22.52 13.09
N GLU A 107 121.78 -22.51 11.78
CA GLU A 107 120.72 -23.32 11.17
C GLU A 107 120.86 -24.81 11.50
N GLY A 108 119.79 -25.40 12.04
CA GLY A 108 119.76 -26.79 12.51
C GLY A 108 120.36 -27.00 13.92
N TYR A 109 120.89 -25.94 14.53
CA TYR A 109 121.47 -25.92 15.87
C TYR A 109 120.92 -24.73 16.68
N GLU A 110 119.59 -24.57 16.64
CA GLU A 110 118.88 -23.55 17.39
C GLU A 110 118.95 -23.83 18.91
N ARG A 111 118.80 -22.78 19.71
CA ARG A 111 118.77 -22.88 21.17
C ARG A 111 117.45 -22.40 21.72
N GLN A 112 116.98 -23.05 22.79
CA GLN A 112 115.84 -22.55 23.55
C GLN A 112 116.27 -21.35 24.39
N LEU A 113 115.47 -20.27 24.35
CA LEU A 113 115.59 -19.18 25.31
C LEU A 113 114.72 -19.51 26.54
N LYS A 114 115.36 -19.66 27.71
CA LYS A 114 114.70 -20.11 28.95
C LYS A 114 114.58 -18.98 29.96
N ASN A 115 113.65 -19.16 30.91
CA ASN A 115 113.36 -18.20 31.98
C ASN A 115 112.91 -16.82 31.46
N VAL A 116 112.19 -16.83 30.33
CA VAL A 116 111.56 -15.64 29.77
C VAL A 116 110.24 -15.40 30.51
N ALA A 117 110.19 -14.33 31.31
CA ALA A 117 108.94 -13.86 31.91
C ALA A 117 107.92 -13.51 30.82
N ALA A 118 106.62 -13.46 31.16
CA ALA A 118 105.60 -13.11 30.20
C ALA A 118 105.85 -11.69 29.67
N GLY A 119 105.95 -11.54 28.35
CA GLY A 119 106.09 -10.24 27.71
C GLY A 119 104.79 -9.43 27.80
N ASN A 120 104.86 -8.10 27.71
CA ASN A 120 103.66 -7.29 27.59
C ASN A 120 102.89 -7.67 26.31
N VAL A 121 101.56 -7.88 26.41
CA VAL A 121 100.71 -8.16 25.25
C VAL A 121 99.94 -6.89 24.88
N SER A 122 100.52 -6.10 23.98
CA SER A 122 99.92 -4.86 23.51
C SER A 122 100.31 -4.57 22.05
N ALA A 123 99.56 -3.70 21.37
CA ALA A 123 99.80 -3.37 19.96
C ALA A 123 101.16 -2.69 19.69
N THR A 124 101.84 -2.21 20.72
CA THR A 124 103.15 -1.55 20.62
C THR A 124 104.27 -2.38 21.26
N SER A 125 103.98 -3.57 21.77
CA SER A 125 104.95 -4.41 22.46
C SER A 125 106.02 -4.95 21.51
N THR A 126 107.26 -4.92 21.97
CA THR A 126 108.41 -5.57 21.32
C THR A 126 109.06 -6.59 22.26
N ASP A 127 108.33 -7.04 23.29
CA ASP A 127 108.80 -8.06 24.23
C ASP A 127 108.71 -9.46 23.61
N ALA A 128 109.58 -10.36 24.04
CA ALA A 128 109.47 -11.77 23.66
C ALA A 128 108.24 -12.42 24.31
N ILE A 129 107.55 -13.26 23.54
CA ILE A 129 106.42 -14.06 24.03
C ILE A 129 106.94 -15.40 24.57
N ASN A 130 106.46 -15.80 25.74
CA ASN A 130 106.78 -17.11 26.31
C ASN A 130 105.70 -18.17 26.02
N GLY A 131 105.99 -19.44 26.34
CA GLY A 131 105.08 -20.55 26.05
C GLY A 131 103.71 -20.46 26.75
N SER A 132 103.64 -19.91 27.97
CA SER A 132 102.36 -19.77 28.70
C SER A 132 101.40 -18.79 28.03
N GLN A 133 101.92 -17.73 27.41
CA GLN A 133 101.09 -16.76 26.68
C GLN A 133 100.49 -17.37 25.41
N LEU A 134 101.26 -18.16 24.67
CA LEU A 134 100.75 -18.86 23.49
C LEU A 134 99.75 -19.97 23.87
N TYR A 135 100.00 -20.67 24.98
CA TYR A 135 99.09 -21.70 25.48
C TYR A 135 97.72 -21.13 25.88
N ALA A 136 97.68 -19.98 26.58
CA ALA A 136 96.42 -19.31 26.93
C ALA A 136 95.58 -18.94 25.70
N VAL A 137 96.24 -18.52 24.60
CA VAL A 137 95.55 -18.27 23.32
C VAL A 137 95.00 -19.58 22.74
N ALA A 138 95.75 -20.68 22.81
CA ALA A 138 95.32 -21.97 22.29
C ALA A 138 94.11 -22.54 23.05
N GLU A 139 94.06 -22.38 24.38
CA GLU A 139 92.89 -22.79 25.18
C GLU A 139 91.62 -22.07 24.72
N ILE A 140 91.69 -20.74 24.54
CA ILE A 140 90.55 -19.95 24.06
C ILE A 140 90.18 -20.35 22.62
N ALA A 141 91.17 -20.52 21.75
CA ALA A 141 90.95 -20.88 20.34
C ALA A 141 90.32 -22.28 20.16
N THR A 142 90.40 -23.15 21.17
CA THR A 142 89.92 -24.54 21.11
C THR A 142 88.66 -24.82 21.94
N ALA A 143 88.16 -23.85 22.71
CA ALA A 143 87.07 -24.03 23.67
C ALA A 143 85.69 -24.38 23.04
N GLY A 144 85.45 -24.01 21.78
CA GLY A 144 84.15 -24.22 21.15
C GLY A 144 83.04 -23.33 21.73
N TRP A 145 81.78 -23.76 21.61
CA TRP A 145 80.61 -23.09 22.17
C TRP A 145 79.52 -24.10 22.55
N ASN A 146 78.72 -23.81 23.58
CA ASN A 146 77.68 -24.73 24.06
C ASN A 146 76.33 -24.46 23.36
N ILE A 147 75.56 -25.52 23.11
CA ILE A 147 74.20 -25.47 22.57
C ILE A 147 73.25 -26.31 23.41
N THR A 148 72.04 -25.79 23.67
CA THR A 148 70.93 -26.51 24.29
C THR A 148 69.60 -26.08 23.67
N SER A 149 68.53 -26.83 23.89
CA SER A 149 67.18 -26.45 23.46
C SER A 149 66.33 -26.07 24.66
N GLU A 150 65.60 -24.96 24.57
CA GLU A 150 64.74 -24.46 25.65
C GLU A 150 63.32 -24.24 25.15
N ALA A 151 62.34 -24.32 26.05
CA ALA A 151 60.94 -24.08 25.74
C ALA A 151 60.53 -22.70 26.26
N ASP A 152 60.15 -21.80 25.35
CA ASP A 152 59.46 -20.54 25.66
C ASP A 152 58.11 -20.55 24.93
N GLY A 153 57.07 -21.00 25.61
CA GLY A 153 55.72 -21.21 25.06
C GLY A 153 55.54 -22.43 24.14
N GLY A 154 56.63 -23.05 23.68
CA GLY A 154 56.64 -24.28 22.87
C GLY A 154 56.91 -25.56 23.66
N LYS A 155 57.45 -26.58 22.97
CA LYS A 155 57.90 -27.85 23.58
C LYS A 155 59.33 -28.16 23.14
N ALA A 156 60.26 -28.23 24.10
CA ALA A 156 61.60 -28.77 23.92
C ALA A 156 61.68 -30.17 24.55
N ASN A 157 62.32 -31.12 23.89
CA ASN A 157 62.52 -32.48 24.41
C ASN A 157 64.01 -32.81 24.39
N GLY A 158 64.53 -33.45 25.44
CA GLY A 158 65.93 -33.89 25.48
C GLY A 158 66.94 -32.75 25.57
N SER A 159 66.63 -31.71 26.34
CA SER A 159 67.40 -30.46 26.52
C SER A 159 68.71 -30.64 27.30
N THR A 160 69.64 -31.44 26.78
CA THR A 160 71.00 -31.56 27.32
C THR A 160 71.91 -30.52 26.66
N GLU A 161 72.73 -29.84 27.46
CA GLU A 161 73.77 -28.94 26.95
C GLU A 161 74.92 -29.75 26.33
N GLU A 162 75.29 -29.39 25.10
CA GLU A 162 76.37 -30.05 24.35
C GLU A 162 77.40 -29.01 23.91
N ASN A 163 78.69 -29.32 24.05
CA ASN A 163 79.78 -28.47 23.58
C ASN A 163 80.11 -28.77 22.12
N VAL A 164 80.02 -27.76 21.27
CA VAL A 164 80.37 -27.81 19.84
C VAL A 164 81.81 -27.33 19.67
N LYS A 165 82.72 -28.27 19.43
CA LYS A 165 84.14 -27.97 19.23
C LYS A 165 84.41 -27.33 17.87
N PRO A 166 85.54 -26.62 17.68
CA PRO A 166 85.92 -26.14 16.36
C PRO A 166 85.90 -27.26 15.31
N LYS A 167 85.26 -26.98 14.16
CA LYS A 167 85.00 -27.91 13.03
C LYS A 167 83.88 -28.92 13.21
N GLU A 168 83.20 -28.97 14.36
CA GLU A 168 81.98 -29.77 14.50
C GLU A 168 80.78 -29.13 13.79
N LYS A 169 79.77 -29.94 13.47
CA LYS A 169 78.56 -29.52 12.75
C LYS A 169 77.33 -29.67 13.63
N VAL A 170 76.53 -28.60 13.71
CA VAL A 170 75.16 -28.66 14.25
C VAL A 170 74.19 -28.88 13.10
N LYS A 171 73.24 -29.83 13.26
CA LYS A 171 72.19 -30.11 12.28
C LYS A 171 70.84 -29.60 12.80
N LEU A 172 70.28 -28.61 12.11
CA LEU A 172 68.92 -28.14 12.36
C LEU A 172 67.97 -28.95 11.47
N LYS A 173 67.02 -29.67 12.08
CA LYS A 173 66.07 -30.52 11.35
C LYS A 173 64.65 -29.97 11.51
N ALA A 174 63.96 -29.80 10.39
CA ALA A 174 62.56 -29.42 10.40
C ALA A 174 61.67 -30.65 10.69
N GLY A 175 60.69 -30.50 11.58
CA GLY A 175 59.61 -31.48 11.73
C GLY A 175 58.61 -31.40 10.57
N LYS A 176 57.59 -32.29 10.56
CA LYS A 176 56.62 -32.42 9.44
C LYS A 176 55.95 -31.11 9.01
N ASN A 177 55.64 -30.23 9.97
CA ASN A 177 54.91 -28.98 9.75
C ASN A 177 55.80 -27.74 9.82
N MET A 178 57.13 -27.93 9.80
CA MET A 178 58.11 -26.86 9.79
C MET A 178 58.92 -26.88 8.50
N VAL A 179 59.33 -25.69 8.07
CA VAL A 179 60.28 -25.48 6.98
C VAL A 179 61.48 -24.72 7.56
N ILE A 180 62.69 -25.17 7.22
CA ILE A 180 63.94 -24.47 7.52
C ILE A 180 64.63 -24.21 6.19
N ASP A 181 64.60 -22.96 5.75
CA ASP A 181 65.34 -22.53 4.57
C ASP A 181 66.70 -21.98 5.00
N GLN A 182 67.78 -22.52 4.43
CA GLN A 182 69.13 -22.04 4.66
C GLN A 182 69.66 -21.34 3.40
N SER A 183 70.11 -20.10 3.55
CA SER A 183 70.88 -19.39 2.53
C SER A 183 72.17 -18.89 3.16
N THR A 184 73.30 -19.51 2.81
CA THR A 184 74.60 -19.23 3.44
C THR A 184 74.55 -19.45 4.97
N LYS A 185 74.62 -18.37 5.76
CA LYS A 185 74.56 -18.36 7.23
C LYS A 185 73.18 -17.96 7.77
N ASP A 186 72.25 -17.56 6.91
CA ASP A 186 70.90 -17.18 7.30
C ASP A 186 69.99 -18.40 7.29
N PHE A 187 69.24 -18.57 8.37
CA PHE A 187 68.23 -19.62 8.52
C PHE A 187 66.86 -18.98 8.73
N LYS A 188 65.89 -19.33 7.89
CA LYS A 188 64.50 -18.90 8.01
C LYS A 188 63.64 -20.08 8.44
N PHE A 189 62.99 -19.95 9.58
CA PHE A 189 62.02 -20.91 10.09
C PHE A 189 60.62 -20.46 9.69
N SER A 190 59.84 -21.33 9.03
CA SER A 190 58.47 -21.04 8.62
C SER A 190 57.57 -22.24 8.89
N VAL A 191 56.28 -21.99 9.04
CA VAL A 191 55.27 -23.07 9.08
C VAL A 191 55.04 -23.58 7.65
N SER A 192 54.92 -24.89 7.48
CA SER A 192 54.62 -25.49 6.17
C SER A 192 53.30 -24.94 5.59
N PRO A 193 53.22 -24.62 4.28
CA PRO A 193 51.97 -24.16 3.65
C PRO A 193 50.82 -25.16 3.78
N THR A 194 51.15 -26.45 3.82
CA THR A 194 50.22 -27.52 4.12
C THR A 194 50.63 -28.20 5.41
N LEU A 195 49.72 -28.26 6.37
CA LEU A 195 49.93 -28.97 7.64
C LEU A 195 49.38 -30.40 7.51
N THR A 196 50.18 -31.37 7.95
CA THR A 196 49.82 -32.79 7.97
C THR A 196 49.94 -33.32 9.39
N ASP A 197 49.22 -34.41 9.70
CA ASP A 197 49.19 -35.04 11.03
C ASP A 197 48.79 -34.10 12.18
N ILE A 198 48.06 -33.03 11.89
CA ILE A 198 47.41 -32.18 12.90
C ILE A 198 46.07 -32.81 13.27
N THR A 199 45.92 -33.20 14.54
CA THR A 199 44.66 -33.74 15.06
C THR A 199 43.75 -32.67 15.66
N SER A 200 44.33 -31.56 16.15
CA SER A 200 43.57 -30.46 16.74
C SER A 200 44.33 -29.13 16.75
N ILE A 201 43.57 -28.03 16.76
CA ILE A 201 44.06 -26.69 17.07
C ILE A 201 43.25 -26.17 18.27
N SER A 202 43.92 -25.67 19.31
CA SER A 202 43.28 -25.18 20.53
C SER A 202 43.70 -23.75 20.88
N GLY A 203 42.76 -22.96 21.39
CA GLY A 203 43.01 -21.61 21.90
C GLY A 203 41.81 -21.08 22.69
N ALA A 204 42.06 -20.26 23.72
CA ALA A 204 41.02 -19.63 24.55
C ALA A 204 39.92 -20.61 25.04
N GLY A 205 40.32 -21.84 25.42
CA GLY A 205 39.38 -22.87 25.92
C GLY A 205 38.54 -23.58 24.84
N THR A 206 38.75 -23.29 23.55
CA THR A 206 38.12 -23.99 22.42
C THR A 206 39.14 -24.89 21.73
N THR A 207 38.73 -26.11 21.40
CA THR A 207 39.53 -27.04 20.59
C THR A 207 38.75 -27.39 19.33
N MET A 208 39.34 -27.09 18.18
CA MET A 208 38.91 -27.56 16.87
C MET A 208 39.63 -28.88 16.59
N THR A 209 38.90 -29.97 16.42
CA THR A 209 39.47 -31.28 16.08
C THR A 209 39.20 -31.62 14.62
N PHE A 210 40.19 -32.22 13.97
CA PHE A 210 40.10 -32.70 12.59
C PHE A 210 39.94 -34.23 12.60
N GLY A 211 38.94 -34.75 11.90
CA GLY A 211 38.67 -36.18 11.77
C GLY A 211 38.25 -36.55 10.35
N ALA A 212 38.05 -37.85 10.11
CA ALA A 212 37.60 -38.35 8.80
C ALA A 212 36.26 -37.74 8.37
N ASP A 213 35.39 -37.46 9.33
CA ASP A 213 34.06 -36.86 9.11
C ASP A 213 34.07 -35.32 9.07
N GLY A 214 35.26 -34.68 9.09
CA GLY A 214 35.43 -33.23 9.00
C GLY A 214 35.86 -32.55 10.31
N ILE A 215 35.26 -31.39 10.59
CA ILE A 215 35.66 -30.49 11.69
C ILE A 215 34.67 -30.60 12.85
N THR A 216 35.16 -30.85 14.07
CA THR A 216 34.34 -30.85 15.29
C THR A 216 34.77 -29.73 16.24
N LEU A 217 33.77 -29.03 16.81
CA LEU A 217 33.94 -27.92 17.75
C LEU A 217 33.33 -28.19 19.13
N ASN A 218 32.95 -29.44 19.45
CA ASN A 218 32.44 -29.86 20.76
C ASN A 218 31.36 -28.92 21.34
N ASN A 219 30.30 -28.69 20.54
CA ASN A 219 29.15 -27.84 20.86
C ASN A 219 29.49 -26.37 21.15
N LYS A 220 30.63 -25.85 20.66
CA LYS A 220 30.95 -24.42 20.76
C LYS A 220 30.28 -23.64 19.62
N LYS A 221 29.90 -22.40 19.92
CA LYS A 221 29.28 -21.48 18.96
C LYS A 221 30.32 -21.06 17.90
N ILE A 222 29.90 -21.06 16.64
CA ILE A 222 30.64 -20.42 15.54
C ILE A 222 30.08 -19.02 15.34
N THR A 223 30.90 -17.99 15.55
CA THR A 223 30.51 -16.58 15.37
C THR A 223 31.16 -16.00 14.11
N GLY A 224 30.57 -14.96 13.53
CA GLY A 224 31.12 -14.31 12.34
C GLY A 224 30.85 -15.08 11.03
N VAL A 225 29.95 -16.06 11.04
CA VAL A 225 29.49 -16.75 9.82
C VAL A 225 28.58 -15.80 9.04
N ALA A 226 29.01 -15.38 7.86
CA ALA A 226 28.20 -14.59 6.93
C ALA A 226 27.00 -15.41 6.42
N ASN A 227 26.02 -14.75 5.77
CA ASN A 227 24.92 -15.47 5.16
C ASN A 227 25.46 -16.35 4.01
N GLY A 228 25.19 -17.65 4.06
CA GLY A 228 25.51 -18.56 2.97
C GLY A 228 24.73 -18.21 1.69
N THR A 229 25.41 -18.29 0.56
CA THR A 229 24.86 -17.97 -0.78
C THR A 229 24.89 -19.16 -1.73
N ALA A 230 25.85 -20.08 -1.55
CA ALA A 230 25.93 -21.36 -2.24
C ALA A 230 25.32 -22.49 -1.40
N GLY A 231 24.89 -23.58 -2.06
CA GLY A 231 24.26 -24.72 -1.39
C GLY A 231 25.15 -25.49 -0.40
N SER A 232 26.47 -25.30 -0.47
CA SER A 232 27.45 -25.91 0.44
C SER A 232 27.91 -24.97 1.57
N ASP A 233 27.45 -23.71 1.58
CA ASP A 233 27.85 -22.75 2.60
C ASP A 233 27.23 -23.10 3.95
N ALA A 234 27.96 -22.81 5.03
CA ALA A 234 27.37 -22.83 6.35
C ALA A 234 26.33 -21.70 6.46
N VAL A 235 25.11 -22.03 6.89
CA VAL A 235 24.07 -21.04 7.17
C VAL A 235 24.18 -20.55 8.61
N ASN A 236 23.96 -19.26 8.81
CA ASN A 236 23.96 -18.66 10.14
C ASN A 236 22.54 -18.59 10.74
N LYS A 237 22.45 -18.28 12.04
CA LYS A 237 21.16 -18.19 12.74
C LYS A 237 20.25 -17.12 12.13
N SER A 238 20.77 -16.00 11.62
CA SER A 238 19.92 -14.97 11.00
C SER A 238 19.21 -15.45 9.74
N GLN A 239 19.82 -16.33 8.93
CA GLN A 239 19.13 -16.94 7.79
C GLN A 239 17.99 -17.85 8.24
N LEU A 240 18.22 -18.63 9.31
CA LEU A 240 17.17 -19.46 9.90
C LEU A 240 16.05 -18.62 10.53
N ASP A 241 16.41 -17.55 11.25
CA ASP A 241 15.46 -16.63 11.86
C ASP A 241 14.64 -15.90 10.78
N ALA A 242 15.24 -15.53 9.64
CA ALA A 242 14.52 -14.93 8.53
C ALA A 242 13.43 -15.86 7.97
N LEU A 243 13.71 -17.16 7.87
CA LEU A 243 12.69 -18.16 7.52
C LEU A 243 11.61 -18.30 8.60
N GLY A 244 12.01 -18.34 9.88
CA GLY A 244 11.11 -18.45 11.03
C GLY A 244 10.22 -17.23 11.24
N ASN A 245 10.69 -16.04 10.84
CA ASN A 245 9.98 -14.77 10.97
C ASN A 245 8.99 -14.50 9.83
N ASN A 246 8.79 -15.45 8.91
CA ASN A 246 7.72 -15.35 7.94
C ASN A 246 6.35 -15.24 8.63
N THR A 247 5.44 -14.54 7.97
CA THR A 247 4.09 -14.33 8.49
C THR A 247 3.04 -14.74 7.46
N ILE A 248 1.83 -15.05 7.93
CA ILE A 248 0.67 -15.37 7.11
C ILE A 248 -0.54 -14.55 7.56
N LYS A 249 -1.33 -14.09 6.58
CA LYS A 249 -2.60 -13.39 6.76
C LYS A 249 -3.58 -13.95 5.74
N LEU A 250 -4.85 -14.09 6.12
CA LEU A 250 -5.89 -14.59 5.22
C LEU A 250 -6.89 -13.46 4.95
N GLY A 251 -7.21 -13.26 3.67
CA GLY A 251 -8.17 -12.27 3.20
C GLY A 251 -9.50 -12.92 2.83
N GLY A 252 -10.59 -12.16 2.96
CA GLY A 252 -11.91 -12.54 2.46
C GLY A 252 -12.52 -11.44 1.59
N ASN A 253 -13.79 -11.61 1.19
CA ASN A 253 -14.53 -10.60 0.43
C ASN A 253 -14.65 -9.27 1.19
N THR A 254 -14.60 -9.29 2.52
CA THR A 254 -14.44 -8.12 3.39
C THR A 254 -13.42 -8.42 4.49
N GLY A 255 -12.45 -7.52 4.69
CA GLY A 255 -11.46 -7.61 5.76
C GLY A 255 -10.39 -8.69 5.59
N THR A 256 -9.54 -8.82 6.61
CA THR A 256 -8.41 -9.73 6.68
C THR A 256 -8.21 -10.16 8.13
N THR A 257 -7.70 -11.38 8.38
CA THR A 257 -7.32 -11.84 9.72
C THR A 257 -6.15 -11.04 10.28
N ASP A 258 -5.86 -11.13 11.57
CA ASP A 258 -4.59 -10.60 12.09
C ASP A 258 -3.39 -11.38 11.52
N THR A 259 -2.26 -10.70 11.31
CA THR A 259 -1.01 -11.32 10.87
C THR A 259 -0.54 -12.34 11.90
N GLN A 260 -0.27 -13.58 11.46
CA GLN A 260 0.25 -14.65 12.31
C GLN A 260 1.71 -14.95 11.93
N ALA A 261 2.63 -14.97 12.88
CA ALA A 261 4.00 -15.44 12.66
C ALA A 261 4.02 -16.98 12.52
N LEU A 262 4.81 -17.53 11.60
CA LEU A 262 4.82 -18.98 11.35
C LEU A 262 5.47 -19.80 12.47
N ASN A 263 6.35 -19.18 13.26
CA ASN A 263 7.12 -19.82 14.33
C ASN A 263 6.42 -19.83 15.71
N LYS A 264 5.08 -19.91 15.75
CA LYS A 264 4.35 -19.95 17.03
C LYS A 264 4.59 -21.24 17.81
N GLN A 265 4.88 -21.09 19.10
CA GLN A 265 4.97 -22.21 20.04
C GLN A 265 3.61 -22.92 20.14
N GLY A 266 3.58 -24.24 19.93
CA GLY A 266 2.34 -25.04 19.89
C GLY A 266 1.70 -25.17 18.50
N GLY A 267 2.30 -24.60 17.46
CA GLY A 267 1.80 -24.69 16.08
C GLY A 267 0.78 -23.60 15.74
N LEU A 268 0.39 -23.53 14.46
CA LEU A 268 -0.61 -22.60 13.96
C LEU A 268 -1.97 -23.28 13.88
N GLN A 269 -2.98 -22.67 14.50
CA GLN A 269 -4.37 -23.07 14.33
C GLN A 269 -5.13 -21.98 13.58
N PHE A 270 -5.70 -22.32 12.42
CA PHE A 270 -6.57 -21.43 11.65
C PHE A 270 -8.04 -21.82 11.87
N ASN A 271 -8.76 -20.95 12.59
CA ASN A 271 -10.19 -21.14 12.81
C ASN A 271 -10.97 -20.51 11.64
N VAL A 272 -11.62 -21.34 10.82
CA VAL A 272 -12.67 -20.87 9.90
C VAL A 272 -13.98 -20.88 10.67
N LYS A 273 -14.68 -19.75 10.70
CA LYS A 273 -15.98 -19.62 11.39
C LYS A 273 -17.08 -19.50 10.35
N GLY A 274 -18.12 -20.33 10.48
CA GLY A 274 -19.38 -20.12 9.79
C GLY A 274 -20.17 -18.95 10.39
N ALA A 275 -20.83 -18.15 9.56
CA ALA A 275 -21.74 -17.07 9.95
C ALA A 275 -22.89 -16.98 8.94
N ASN A 276 -24.02 -16.36 9.33
CA ASN A 276 -25.16 -16.04 8.46
C ASN A 276 -25.69 -17.22 7.62
N GLY A 277 -25.98 -18.36 8.23
CA GLY A 277 -26.52 -19.50 7.47
C GLY A 277 -25.50 -20.56 7.10
N LEU A 278 -24.22 -20.38 7.47
CA LEU A 278 -23.13 -21.29 7.16
C LEU A 278 -22.52 -21.88 8.45
N THR A 279 -22.13 -23.15 8.39
CA THR A 279 -21.30 -23.83 9.38
C THR A 279 -20.00 -24.31 8.72
N THR A 280 -19.00 -24.60 9.57
CA THR A 280 -17.67 -25.01 9.14
C THR A 280 -17.26 -26.25 9.90
N LYS A 281 -16.85 -27.31 9.19
CA LYS A 281 -16.42 -28.59 9.74
C LYS A 281 -15.01 -28.92 9.25
N ALA A 282 -14.06 -29.07 10.16
CA ALA A 282 -12.71 -29.53 9.84
C ALA A 282 -12.60 -31.04 10.08
N SER A 283 -12.12 -31.79 9.08
CA SER A 283 -11.88 -33.23 9.20
C SER A 283 -10.79 -33.67 8.22
N GLY A 284 -9.76 -34.35 8.72
CA GLY A 284 -8.63 -34.74 7.88
C GLY A 284 -7.90 -33.52 7.29
N ASN A 285 -7.76 -33.49 5.97
CA ASN A 285 -7.07 -32.43 5.23
C ASN A 285 -8.00 -31.27 4.80
N ASP A 286 -9.32 -31.41 5.01
CA ASP A 286 -10.32 -30.50 4.46
C ASP A 286 -11.01 -29.69 5.57
N VAL A 287 -11.34 -28.43 5.23
CA VAL A 287 -12.33 -27.62 5.95
C VAL A 287 -13.53 -27.42 5.04
N THR A 288 -14.65 -28.04 5.38
CA THR A 288 -15.90 -27.90 4.63
C THR A 288 -16.68 -26.68 5.16
N VAL A 289 -17.05 -25.77 4.26
CA VAL A 289 -18.03 -24.72 4.52
C VAL A 289 -19.36 -25.20 3.94
N GLU A 290 -20.36 -25.37 4.79
CA GLU A 290 -21.68 -25.87 4.40
C GLU A 290 -22.78 -24.97 4.95
N MET A 291 -24.00 -25.04 4.39
CA MET A 291 -25.13 -24.33 4.97
C MET A 291 -25.53 -24.98 6.30
N ASP A 292 -25.92 -24.17 7.28
CA ASP A 292 -26.52 -24.70 8.49
C ASP A 292 -27.86 -25.40 8.19
N THR A 293 -28.23 -26.34 9.04
CA THR A 293 -29.39 -27.20 8.85
C THR A 293 -30.68 -26.41 8.70
N ASP A 294 -30.81 -25.29 9.41
CA ASP A 294 -32.02 -24.47 9.43
C ASP A 294 -32.16 -23.65 8.15
N THR A 295 -31.07 -23.05 7.67
CA THR A 295 -31.00 -22.29 6.43
C THR A 295 -31.17 -23.20 5.24
N LYS A 296 -30.53 -24.38 5.26
CA LYS A 296 -30.76 -25.41 4.25
C LYS A 296 -32.24 -25.81 4.21
N ALA A 297 -32.86 -26.07 5.37
CA ALA A 297 -34.28 -26.42 5.43
C ALA A 297 -35.20 -25.30 4.94
N LYS A 298 -34.86 -24.03 5.19
CA LYS A 298 -35.61 -22.87 4.66
C LYS A 298 -35.50 -22.77 3.14
N ILE A 299 -34.32 -22.98 2.56
CA ILE A 299 -34.11 -22.97 1.10
C ILE A 299 -34.79 -24.17 0.45
N ASP A 300 -34.65 -25.37 1.02
CA ASP A 300 -35.30 -26.58 0.52
C ASP A 300 -36.85 -26.42 0.52
N ASN A 301 -37.42 -25.67 1.46
CA ASN A 301 -38.86 -25.37 1.55
C ASN A 301 -39.30 -24.06 0.84
N ALA A 302 -38.38 -23.30 0.21
CA ALA A 302 -38.73 -22.07 -0.47
C ALA A 302 -39.36 -22.37 -1.84
N ALA A 303 -40.67 -22.13 -2.01
CA ALA A 303 -41.43 -22.47 -3.22
C ALA A 303 -40.64 -22.19 -4.51
N ASN A 304 -40.30 -23.24 -5.25
CA ASN A 304 -39.66 -23.15 -6.56
C ASN A 304 -40.72 -22.93 -7.66
N LYS A 305 -40.29 -22.74 -8.91
CA LYS A 305 -41.21 -22.40 -10.03
C LYS A 305 -42.31 -23.45 -10.26
N ASP A 306 -42.06 -24.72 -9.93
CA ASP A 306 -43.00 -25.82 -10.11
C ASP A 306 -43.73 -26.23 -8.82
N LEU A 307 -43.48 -25.53 -7.71
CA LEU A 307 -44.08 -25.74 -6.39
C LEU A 307 -43.89 -27.16 -5.82
N SER A 308 -42.95 -27.95 -6.38
CA SER A 308 -42.73 -29.35 -5.99
C SER A 308 -42.22 -29.49 -4.55
N ASN A 309 -41.64 -28.42 -3.99
CA ASN A 309 -41.06 -28.38 -2.67
C ASN A 309 -41.96 -27.78 -1.58
N ILE A 310 -43.25 -27.57 -1.87
CA ILE A 310 -44.23 -27.16 -0.85
C ILE A 310 -44.58 -28.34 0.05
N THR A 311 -44.47 -28.13 1.37
CA THR A 311 -44.84 -29.12 2.40
C THR A 311 -46.34 -29.44 2.38
N ALA A 312 -46.74 -30.56 2.99
CA ALA A 312 -48.16 -30.94 3.08
C ALA A 312 -49.06 -29.84 3.69
N GLY A 313 -48.54 -29.08 4.66
CA GLY A 313 -49.23 -27.92 5.23
C GLY A 313 -49.37 -26.75 4.24
N GLY A 314 -48.32 -26.44 3.47
CA GLY A 314 -48.40 -25.42 2.43
C GLY A 314 -49.36 -25.79 1.29
N LYS A 315 -49.42 -27.08 0.92
CA LYS A 315 -50.42 -27.60 -0.02
C LYS A 315 -51.84 -27.39 0.49
N LYS A 316 -52.08 -27.58 1.79
CA LYS A 316 -53.38 -27.36 2.43
C LYS A 316 -53.81 -25.88 2.37
N VAL A 317 -52.89 -24.94 2.65
CA VAL A 317 -53.19 -23.50 2.53
C VAL A 317 -53.58 -23.13 1.09
N ILE A 318 -52.90 -23.70 0.08
CA ILE A 318 -53.21 -23.44 -1.33
C ILE A 318 -54.59 -24.00 -1.72
N THR A 319 -55.01 -25.15 -1.18
CA THR A 319 -56.32 -25.75 -1.49
C THR A 319 -57.48 -25.07 -0.77
N ASP A 320 -57.24 -24.37 0.34
CA ASP A 320 -58.27 -23.68 1.14
C ASP A 320 -58.57 -22.24 0.63
N LEU A 321 -57.89 -21.78 -0.44
CA LEU A 321 -58.02 -20.39 -0.95
C LEU A 321 -59.28 -20.10 -1.77
N VAL A 322 -60.00 -21.12 -2.26
CA VAL A 322 -61.20 -20.91 -3.10
C VAL A 322 -62.36 -21.75 -2.57
N ASP A 323 -63.26 -21.07 -1.87
CA ASP A 323 -64.60 -21.56 -1.53
C ASP A 323 -65.63 -20.83 -2.39
N MET A 324 -66.56 -21.55 -3.01
CA MET A 324 -67.61 -20.97 -3.86
C MET A 324 -68.94 -21.68 -3.61
N GLU A 325 -69.92 -20.94 -3.09
CA GLU A 325 -71.28 -21.39 -2.84
C GLU A 325 -72.20 -21.07 -4.03
N ASN A 326 -73.33 -21.79 -4.15
CA ASN A 326 -74.38 -21.42 -5.11
C ASN A 326 -75.02 -20.09 -4.69
N GLY A 327 -75.22 -19.18 -5.64
CA GLY A 327 -76.05 -18.00 -5.44
C GLY A 327 -77.48 -18.21 -5.95
N ASP A 328 -78.38 -17.26 -5.71
CA ASP A 328 -79.82 -17.40 -6.03
C ASP A 328 -80.12 -17.78 -7.50
N ASN A 329 -79.29 -17.32 -8.45
CA ASN A 329 -79.46 -17.57 -9.88
C ASN A 329 -78.25 -18.26 -10.54
N THR A 330 -77.27 -18.67 -9.73
CA THR A 330 -76.03 -19.30 -10.20
C THR A 330 -75.85 -20.69 -9.59
N VAL A 331 -75.53 -21.67 -10.44
CA VAL A 331 -75.14 -23.01 -9.99
C VAL A 331 -73.66 -23.21 -10.28
N VAL A 332 -72.89 -23.42 -9.23
CA VAL A 332 -71.46 -23.69 -9.29
C VAL A 332 -71.25 -25.20 -9.28
N SER A 333 -70.53 -25.70 -10.28
CA SER A 333 -70.04 -27.07 -10.34
C SER A 333 -68.53 -27.06 -10.49
N ASN A 334 -67.83 -28.06 -9.96
CA ASN A 334 -66.41 -28.21 -10.19
C ASN A 334 -66.11 -29.56 -10.81
N THR A 335 -65.08 -29.59 -11.65
CA THR A 335 -64.42 -30.82 -12.08
C THR A 335 -62.95 -30.72 -11.69
N THR A 336 -62.40 -31.81 -11.18
CA THR A 336 -60.96 -31.91 -10.89
C THR A 336 -60.33 -32.75 -11.98
N ASP A 337 -59.35 -32.18 -12.69
CA ASP A 337 -58.55 -32.93 -13.66
C ASP A 337 -57.65 -33.92 -12.90
N ALA A 338 -57.83 -35.21 -13.15
CA ALA A 338 -57.15 -36.27 -12.39
C ALA A 338 -55.65 -36.36 -12.67
N ALA A 339 -55.16 -35.84 -13.81
CA ALA A 339 -53.76 -35.90 -14.21
C ALA A 339 -52.96 -34.70 -13.68
N THR A 340 -53.58 -33.53 -13.61
CA THR A 340 -52.92 -32.26 -13.25
C THR A 340 -53.34 -31.71 -11.89
N GLY A 341 -54.38 -32.27 -11.28
CA GLY A 341 -54.98 -31.76 -10.03
C GLY A 341 -55.70 -30.42 -10.19
N LYS A 342 -55.80 -29.89 -11.42
CA LYS A 342 -56.44 -28.60 -11.72
C LYS A 342 -57.94 -28.69 -11.47
N LYS A 343 -58.45 -27.88 -10.55
CA LYS A 343 -59.88 -27.65 -10.37
C LYS A 343 -60.37 -26.63 -11.40
N THR A 344 -61.37 -27.00 -12.18
CA THR A 344 -62.10 -26.09 -13.06
C THR A 344 -63.49 -25.87 -12.47
N PHE A 345 -63.82 -24.62 -12.17
CA PHE A 345 -65.15 -24.24 -11.70
C PHE A 345 -65.98 -23.75 -12.87
N LYS A 346 -67.15 -24.36 -13.07
CA LYS A 346 -68.15 -23.93 -14.05
C LYS A 346 -69.33 -23.32 -13.30
N VAL A 347 -69.54 -22.02 -13.51
CA VAL A 347 -70.70 -21.27 -12.99
C VAL A 347 -71.73 -21.15 -14.10
N ASN A 348 -72.89 -21.77 -13.93
CA ASN A 348 -74.02 -21.61 -14.84
C ASN A 348 -74.97 -20.56 -14.28
N VAL A 349 -75.55 -19.73 -15.15
CA VAL A 349 -76.56 -18.72 -14.79
C VAL A 349 -77.92 -19.17 -15.30
N THR A 350 -78.92 -19.19 -14.44
CA THR A 350 -80.31 -19.49 -14.81
C THR A 350 -81.00 -18.20 -15.25
N THR A 351 -81.56 -18.17 -16.47
CA THR A 351 -82.20 -16.98 -17.05
C THR A 351 -83.72 -17.09 -17.15
N THR A 352 -84.40 -15.96 -17.36
CA THR A 352 -85.83 -15.91 -17.69
C THR A 352 -86.07 -15.08 -18.97
N ALA A 353 -87.25 -15.18 -19.58
CA ALA A 353 -87.66 -14.41 -20.76
C ALA A 353 -88.59 -13.25 -20.40
N LEU A 354 -88.63 -12.21 -21.25
CA LEU A 354 -89.61 -11.12 -21.19
C LEU A 354 -90.71 -11.37 -22.22
N ASN A 355 -91.97 -11.26 -21.81
CA ASN A 355 -93.12 -11.56 -22.65
C ASN A 355 -93.89 -10.27 -22.97
N VAL A 356 -94.29 -10.08 -24.23
CA VAL A 356 -95.14 -8.96 -24.68
C VAL A 356 -96.60 -9.40 -24.69
N ASP A 357 -97.47 -8.58 -24.10
CA ASP A 357 -98.92 -8.75 -24.17
C ASP A 357 -99.42 -8.45 -25.59
N ALA A 358 -100.02 -9.46 -26.22
CA ALA A 358 -100.48 -9.40 -27.60
C ALA A 358 -101.64 -8.40 -27.82
N ASN A 359 -102.35 -7.96 -26.76
CA ASN A 359 -103.55 -7.13 -26.91
C ASN A 359 -103.26 -5.62 -26.93
N ASN A 360 -102.24 -5.19 -26.17
CA ASN A 360 -101.89 -3.78 -25.97
C ASN A 360 -100.44 -3.45 -26.33
N GLY A 361 -99.61 -4.44 -26.67
CA GLY A 361 -98.24 -4.24 -27.13
C GLY A 361 -97.24 -3.89 -26.03
N THR A 362 -97.58 -4.06 -24.75
CA THR A 362 -96.70 -3.78 -23.61
C THR A 362 -95.94 -5.03 -23.13
N VAL A 363 -94.74 -4.85 -22.57
CA VAL A 363 -93.99 -5.94 -21.94
C VAL A 363 -94.58 -6.23 -20.56
N THR A 364 -94.96 -7.49 -20.31
CA THR A 364 -95.46 -7.95 -19.01
C THR A 364 -94.31 -8.12 -18.02
N ALA A 365 -94.55 -7.75 -16.75
CA ALA A 365 -93.59 -7.98 -15.68
C ALA A 365 -93.42 -9.50 -15.44
N PRO A 366 -92.18 -10.00 -15.27
CA PRO A 366 -91.95 -11.39 -14.87
C PRO A 366 -92.64 -11.72 -13.54
N THR A 367 -92.90 -13.02 -13.31
CA THR A 367 -93.47 -13.50 -12.05
C THR A 367 -92.52 -13.22 -10.87
N THR A 368 -93.03 -13.17 -9.63
CA THR A 368 -92.20 -12.88 -8.43
C THR A 368 -91.05 -13.87 -8.24
N THR A 369 -91.19 -15.11 -8.73
CA THR A 369 -90.14 -16.14 -8.72
C THR A 369 -89.04 -15.93 -9.77
N ASP A 370 -89.33 -15.16 -10.83
CA ASP A 370 -88.39 -14.89 -11.93
C ASP A 370 -87.89 -13.43 -11.93
N ALA A 371 -88.42 -12.58 -11.05
CA ALA A 371 -88.13 -11.15 -11.02
C ALA A 371 -86.65 -10.81 -10.80
N SER A 372 -85.90 -11.68 -10.10
CA SER A 372 -84.45 -11.50 -9.88
C SER A 372 -83.59 -12.19 -10.95
N LYS A 373 -84.19 -13.01 -11.84
CA LYS A 373 -83.43 -13.77 -12.84
C LYS A 373 -82.95 -12.86 -13.96
N PRO A 374 -81.70 -13.00 -14.42
CA PRO A 374 -81.22 -12.27 -15.58
C PRO A 374 -81.96 -12.71 -16.85
N VAL A 375 -82.14 -11.78 -17.78
CA VAL A 375 -82.69 -12.02 -19.11
C VAL A 375 -81.54 -12.10 -20.13
N THR A 376 -81.76 -12.77 -21.26
CA THR A 376 -80.74 -12.85 -22.33
C THR A 376 -80.85 -11.70 -23.32
N ALA A 377 -79.77 -11.39 -24.04
CA ALA A 377 -79.79 -10.45 -25.16
C ALA A 377 -80.87 -10.83 -26.20
N GLY A 378 -81.05 -12.14 -26.44
CA GLY A 378 -82.11 -12.66 -27.31
C GLY A 378 -83.51 -12.33 -26.80
N SER A 379 -83.80 -12.60 -25.53
CA SER A 379 -85.14 -12.32 -24.96
C SER A 379 -85.48 -10.83 -24.91
N VAL A 380 -84.48 -9.96 -24.68
CA VAL A 380 -84.68 -8.50 -24.73
C VAL A 380 -85.00 -8.04 -26.15
N ALA A 381 -84.22 -8.49 -27.15
CA ALA A 381 -84.45 -8.13 -28.54
C ALA A 381 -85.83 -8.59 -29.03
N THR A 382 -86.26 -9.81 -28.67
CA THR A 382 -87.60 -10.32 -29.01
C THR A 382 -88.72 -9.49 -28.39
N ALA A 383 -88.57 -9.04 -27.14
CA ALA A 383 -89.58 -8.22 -26.49
C ALA A 383 -89.69 -6.82 -27.13
N ILE A 384 -88.56 -6.17 -27.41
CA ILE A 384 -88.54 -4.84 -28.05
C ILE A 384 -89.17 -4.88 -29.45
N ASN A 385 -88.80 -5.85 -30.28
CA ASN A 385 -89.30 -5.93 -31.66
C ASN A 385 -90.80 -6.27 -31.74
N ASN A 386 -91.38 -6.81 -30.67
CA ASN A 386 -92.80 -7.13 -30.61
C ASN A 386 -93.65 -6.10 -29.87
N ALA A 387 -93.03 -5.18 -29.11
CA ALA A 387 -93.75 -4.08 -28.47
C ALA A 387 -94.30 -3.09 -29.51
N ALA A 388 -95.50 -2.57 -29.26
CA ALA A 388 -96.24 -1.72 -30.19
C ALA A 388 -97.16 -0.72 -29.47
N TRP A 389 -97.56 0.34 -30.17
CA TRP A 389 -98.63 1.27 -29.76
C TRP A 389 -99.68 1.39 -30.88
N LYS A 390 -100.85 1.94 -30.58
CA LYS A 390 -101.96 2.08 -31.55
C LYS A 390 -102.23 3.54 -31.89
N ALA A 391 -102.43 3.84 -33.18
CA ALA A 391 -102.79 5.17 -33.70
C ALA A 391 -104.18 5.13 -34.36
N ALA A 392 -105.01 6.16 -34.13
CA ALA A 392 -106.33 6.33 -34.76
C ALA A 392 -106.71 7.83 -34.82
N GLY A 393 -107.41 8.27 -35.85
CA GLY A 393 -107.86 9.66 -36.04
C GLY A 393 -109.27 9.95 -35.47
N SER A 394 -109.49 11.13 -34.88
CA SER A 394 -110.82 11.54 -34.36
C SER A 394 -111.06 13.06 -34.47
N GLY A 395 -112.27 13.48 -34.86
CA GLY A 395 -112.68 14.90 -34.88
C GLY A 395 -113.50 15.32 -36.12
N ASN A 396 -113.87 16.61 -36.19
CA ASN A 396 -114.62 17.18 -37.31
C ASN A 396 -113.75 17.25 -38.58
N GLY A 397 -114.16 16.57 -39.65
CA GLY A 397 -113.43 16.51 -40.93
C GLY A 397 -112.65 15.23 -41.19
N VAL A 398 -112.76 14.22 -40.31
CA VAL A 398 -112.19 12.88 -40.53
C VAL A 398 -113.11 12.05 -41.44
N ALA A 399 -112.56 11.49 -42.52
CA ALA A 399 -113.23 10.52 -43.38
C ALA A 399 -112.33 9.28 -43.57
N ASN A 400 -112.85 8.07 -43.31
CA ASN A 400 -112.18 6.76 -43.48
C ASN A 400 -110.97 6.47 -42.54
N ASP A 401 -111.16 6.51 -41.22
CA ASP A 401 -110.12 6.10 -40.26
C ASP A 401 -109.99 4.57 -40.11
N VAL A 402 -108.75 4.07 -39.92
CA VAL A 402 -108.43 2.67 -39.59
C VAL A 402 -107.39 2.65 -38.46
N ALA A 403 -107.70 1.99 -37.35
CA ALA A 403 -106.79 1.90 -36.21
C ALA A 403 -105.59 0.99 -36.53
N ASP A 404 -104.38 1.54 -36.50
CA ASP A 404 -103.14 0.83 -36.86
C ASP A 404 -102.31 0.44 -35.64
N THR A 405 -101.69 -0.74 -35.69
CA THR A 405 -100.70 -1.20 -34.70
C THR A 405 -99.30 -0.88 -35.19
N ILE A 406 -98.64 0.06 -34.53
CA ILE A 406 -97.34 0.59 -34.90
C ILE A 406 -96.26 -0.05 -34.01
N LYS A 407 -95.45 -0.93 -34.61
CA LYS A 407 -94.30 -1.57 -33.94
C LYS A 407 -93.08 -0.64 -33.92
N ALA A 408 -92.15 -0.92 -33.01
CA ALA A 408 -90.86 -0.22 -32.96
C ALA A 408 -90.13 -0.29 -34.31
N GLY A 409 -89.73 0.87 -34.84
CA GLY A 409 -89.02 1.01 -36.13
C GLY A 409 -89.90 1.42 -37.32
N ASN A 410 -91.23 1.44 -37.18
CA ASN A 410 -92.13 1.91 -38.25
C ASN A 410 -92.28 3.44 -38.26
N THR A 411 -92.53 4.03 -39.44
CA THR A 411 -92.77 5.47 -39.64
C THR A 411 -94.26 5.77 -39.75
N VAL A 412 -94.72 6.85 -39.11
CA VAL A 412 -96.08 7.41 -39.28
C VAL A 412 -95.98 8.76 -40.01
N THR A 413 -96.83 8.99 -41.01
CA THR A 413 -96.85 10.22 -41.83
C THR A 413 -98.08 11.06 -41.50
N PHE A 414 -97.89 12.38 -41.41
CA PHE A 414 -98.97 13.36 -41.28
C PHE A 414 -98.93 14.33 -42.47
N ASP A 415 -100.04 14.45 -43.21
CA ASP A 415 -100.15 15.35 -44.37
C ASP A 415 -100.89 16.66 -43.99
N ALA A 416 -100.42 17.80 -44.50
CA ALA A 416 -101.04 19.11 -44.26
C ALA A 416 -101.69 19.71 -45.51
N GLY A 417 -102.91 20.25 -45.36
CA GLY A 417 -103.62 20.98 -46.42
C GLY A 417 -103.17 22.44 -46.57
N LYS A 418 -103.62 23.14 -47.61
CA LYS A 418 -103.09 24.47 -48.06
C LYS A 418 -102.99 25.56 -46.99
N ASN A 419 -103.99 25.69 -46.11
CA ASN A 419 -104.02 26.77 -45.09
C ASN A 419 -103.34 26.34 -43.76
N ILE A 420 -102.80 25.12 -43.69
CA ILE A 420 -102.11 24.57 -42.52
C ILE A 420 -100.65 24.31 -42.86
N VAL A 421 -99.75 24.77 -42.01
CA VAL A 421 -98.34 24.46 -42.05
C VAL A 421 -98.08 23.40 -40.98
N LEU A 422 -97.64 22.21 -41.41
CA LEU A 422 -97.08 21.20 -40.53
C LEU A 422 -95.56 21.32 -40.55
N THR A 423 -94.99 21.59 -39.38
CA THR A 423 -93.54 21.57 -39.17
C THR A 423 -93.20 20.45 -38.20
N HIS A 424 -92.27 19.58 -38.59
CA HIS A 424 -91.75 18.54 -37.71
C HIS A 424 -90.31 18.87 -37.33
N THR A 425 -90.06 18.97 -36.02
CA THR A 425 -88.72 18.98 -35.42
C THR A 425 -88.60 17.81 -34.45
N ALA A 426 -87.40 17.54 -33.94
CA ALA A 426 -87.17 16.40 -33.03
C ALA A 426 -88.23 16.36 -31.90
N ASN A 427 -89.02 15.28 -31.88
CA ASN A 427 -90.08 14.98 -30.90
C ASN A 427 -91.25 15.97 -30.86
N LYS A 428 -91.43 16.85 -31.86
CA LYS A 428 -92.54 17.81 -31.88
C LYS A 428 -93.09 17.99 -33.29
N PHE A 429 -94.37 17.66 -33.45
CA PHE A 429 -95.17 18.11 -34.57
C PHE A 429 -95.85 19.41 -34.17
N SER A 430 -95.62 20.47 -34.94
CA SER A 430 -96.29 21.76 -34.76
C SER A 430 -97.19 22.01 -35.95
N PHE A 431 -98.48 22.15 -35.68
CA PHE A 431 -99.47 22.55 -36.65
C PHE A 431 -99.77 24.04 -36.43
N ALA A 432 -99.58 24.84 -37.46
CA ALA A 432 -99.90 26.26 -37.44
C ALA A 432 -100.79 26.59 -38.64
N THR A 433 -101.63 27.61 -38.53
CA THR A 433 -102.19 28.24 -39.74
C THR A 433 -101.06 28.88 -40.52
N ALA A 434 -101.13 28.83 -41.85
CA ALA A 434 -100.17 29.54 -42.69
C ALA A 434 -100.14 31.03 -42.33
N LYS A 435 -98.97 31.68 -42.51
CA LYS A 435 -98.85 33.13 -42.26
C LYS A 435 -99.68 33.94 -43.25
N GLU A 436 -99.72 33.48 -44.49
CA GLU A 436 -100.64 33.94 -45.52
C GLU A 436 -101.70 32.88 -45.73
N VAL A 437 -102.94 33.26 -45.47
CA VAL A 437 -104.09 32.37 -45.58
C VAL A 437 -104.99 32.91 -46.67
N ASN A 438 -105.38 32.03 -47.59
CA ASN A 438 -106.29 32.39 -48.64
C ASN A 438 -107.70 31.99 -48.20
N PHE A 439 -108.51 33.00 -47.90
CA PHE A 439 -109.93 32.86 -47.60
C PHE A 439 -110.73 33.66 -48.62
N ASP A 440 -111.81 33.08 -49.12
CA ASP A 440 -112.72 33.81 -50.01
C ASP A 440 -113.54 34.88 -49.26
N LYS A 441 -113.76 34.69 -47.96
CA LYS A 441 -114.49 35.62 -47.09
C LYS A 441 -114.08 35.43 -45.63
N VAL A 442 -113.93 36.54 -44.89
CA VAL A 442 -113.76 36.52 -43.43
C VAL A 442 -114.92 37.28 -42.78
N THR A 443 -115.65 36.61 -41.89
CA THR A 443 -116.78 37.20 -41.14
C THR A 443 -116.46 37.17 -39.65
N VAL A 444 -116.58 38.30 -38.97
CA VAL A 444 -116.34 38.43 -37.52
C VAL A 444 -117.57 39.09 -36.88
N GLY A 445 -118.45 38.27 -36.31
CA GLY A 445 -119.76 38.75 -35.83
C GLY A 445 -120.57 39.33 -36.99
N THR A 446 -121.02 40.57 -36.84
CA THR A 446 -121.72 41.33 -37.90
C THR A 446 -120.79 42.12 -38.83
N ALA A 447 -119.50 42.23 -38.51
CA ALA A 447 -118.52 42.89 -39.36
C ALA A 447 -117.90 41.90 -40.35
N SER A 448 -117.49 42.37 -41.53
CA SER A 448 -116.86 41.49 -42.51
C SER A 448 -115.83 42.17 -43.40
N ILE A 449 -114.91 41.32 -43.90
CA ILE A 449 -113.97 41.65 -44.96
C ILE A 449 -114.22 40.62 -46.08
N SER A 450 -114.69 41.11 -47.21
CA SER A 450 -114.97 40.30 -48.39
C SER A 450 -114.02 40.67 -49.51
N LYS A 451 -113.53 39.68 -50.26
CA LYS A 451 -112.69 39.93 -51.44
C LYS A 451 -113.40 40.80 -52.48
N ASP A 452 -114.74 40.76 -52.51
CA ASP A 452 -115.54 41.44 -53.53
C ASP A 452 -116.17 42.78 -53.05
N ASN A 453 -116.31 43.04 -51.73
CA ASN A 453 -117.17 44.12 -51.20
C ASN A 453 -116.53 45.10 -50.18
N GLY A 454 -115.24 45.03 -49.84
CA GLY A 454 -114.59 45.97 -48.91
C GLY A 454 -114.91 45.75 -47.41
N ILE A 455 -114.79 46.81 -46.59
CA ILE A 455 -114.98 46.78 -45.12
C ILE A 455 -116.39 47.22 -44.74
N ASP A 456 -117.10 46.37 -44.01
CA ASP A 456 -118.32 46.71 -43.28
C ASP A 456 -118.07 46.62 -41.76
N ALA A 457 -118.20 47.75 -41.06
CA ALA A 457 -118.01 47.84 -39.61
C ALA A 457 -119.19 47.29 -38.79
N GLY A 458 -120.28 46.90 -39.44
CA GLY A 458 -121.40 46.21 -38.79
C GLY A 458 -121.98 46.97 -37.59
N ASN A 459 -122.12 48.29 -37.70
CA ASN A 459 -122.58 49.21 -36.64
C ASN A 459 -121.70 49.32 -35.38
N HIS A 460 -120.39 49.08 -35.49
CA HIS A 460 -119.44 49.28 -34.38
C HIS A 460 -118.58 50.53 -34.54
N LYS A 461 -118.09 51.05 -33.40
CA LYS A 461 -117.12 52.15 -33.39
C LYS A 461 -115.79 51.72 -34.02
N ILE A 462 -115.21 52.56 -34.87
CA ILE A 462 -113.83 52.41 -35.35
C ILE A 462 -112.94 53.20 -34.40
N ALA A 463 -112.31 52.50 -33.46
CA ALA A 463 -111.33 53.08 -32.55
C ALA A 463 -109.93 53.14 -33.20
N ASN A 464 -108.98 53.81 -32.55
CA ASN A 464 -107.56 53.89 -32.97
C ASN A 464 -107.33 54.52 -34.35
N VAL A 465 -108.24 55.39 -34.77
CA VAL A 465 -108.01 56.27 -35.90
C VAL A 465 -107.01 57.35 -35.46
N THR A 466 -105.90 57.49 -36.18
CA THR A 466 -104.89 58.53 -35.94
C THR A 466 -105.40 59.91 -36.31
N THR A 467 -104.66 60.94 -35.92
CA THR A 467 -105.01 62.31 -36.30
C THR A 467 -105.00 62.44 -37.81
N GLY A 468 -106.14 62.77 -38.42
CA GLY A 468 -106.22 62.99 -39.85
C GLY A 468 -105.32 64.16 -40.27
N THR A 469 -104.61 63.99 -41.38
CA THR A 469 -103.69 64.98 -41.95
C THR A 469 -104.13 65.43 -43.34
N ALA A 470 -104.86 64.59 -44.07
CA ALA A 470 -105.49 64.89 -45.36
C ALA A 470 -107.02 64.92 -45.25
N ASP A 471 -107.68 65.59 -46.20
CA ASP A 471 -109.15 65.80 -46.19
C ASP A 471 -109.97 64.50 -46.26
N THR A 472 -109.37 63.39 -46.71
CA THR A 472 -110.01 62.07 -46.78
C THR A 472 -109.67 61.14 -45.62
N ASP A 473 -108.85 61.61 -44.67
CA ASP A 473 -108.57 60.86 -43.46
C ASP A 473 -109.78 60.93 -42.52
N ALA A 474 -109.97 59.89 -41.72
CA ALA A 474 -110.94 59.93 -40.63
C ALA A 474 -110.41 60.79 -39.45
N VAL A 475 -111.26 61.62 -38.83
CA VAL A 475 -110.91 62.53 -37.71
C VAL A 475 -111.15 61.84 -36.36
N ASN A 476 -110.20 61.96 -35.42
CA ASN A 476 -110.30 61.31 -34.10
C ASN A 476 -110.68 62.27 -32.95
N VAL A 477 -111.17 61.71 -31.84
CA VAL A 477 -111.65 62.47 -30.67
C VAL A 477 -110.53 63.22 -29.93
N LYS A 478 -109.28 62.76 -30.06
CA LYS A 478 -108.12 63.43 -29.43
C LYS A 478 -107.71 64.72 -30.17
N GLN A 479 -107.76 64.75 -31.51
CA GLN A 479 -107.60 66.00 -32.28
C GLN A 479 -108.56 67.08 -31.80
N LEU A 480 -109.79 66.65 -31.48
CA LEU A 480 -110.82 67.52 -30.95
C LEU A 480 -110.51 67.98 -29.52
N ASN A 481 -110.10 67.07 -28.63
CA ASN A 481 -109.81 67.38 -27.22
C ASN A 481 -108.49 68.14 -26.97
N ASP A 482 -107.45 67.89 -27.77
CA ASP A 482 -106.15 68.59 -27.64
C ASP A 482 -106.27 70.07 -28.01
N ASN A 483 -107.11 70.40 -29.00
CA ASN A 483 -107.44 71.78 -29.34
C ASN A 483 -108.15 72.51 -28.18
N LEU A 484 -108.95 71.78 -27.39
CA LEU A 484 -109.68 72.33 -26.24
C LEU A 484 -108.76 72.57 -25.02
N THR A 485 -107.88 71.60 -24.73
CA THR A 485 -107.01 71.58 -23.52
C THR A 485 -105.89 72.65 -23.55
N GLN A 486 -105.38 73.00 -24.72
CA GLN A 486 -104.31 74.01 -24.88
C GLN A 486 -104.74 75.42 -24.43
N LYS A 487 -106.04 75.75 -24.53
CA LYS A 487 -106.61 77.04 -24.10
C LYS A 487 -106.73 77.18 -22.57
N GLU A 488 -106.98 76.11 -21.82
CA GLU A 488 -107.29 76.14 -20.37
C GLU A 488 -106.03 76.27 -19.49
N THR A 489 -104.92 75.64 -19.90
CA THR A 489 -103.66 75.53 -19.13
C THR A 489 -102.89 76.86 -18.97
N THR A 490 -103.08 77.81 -19.89
CA THR A 490 -102.38 79.11 -19.89
C THR A 490 -102.87 80.04 -18.76
N LEU A 491 -104.10 79.87 -18.27
CA LEU A 491 -104.73 80.71 -17.24
C LEU A 491 -104.40 80.25 -15.81
N THR A 492 -104.30 78.94 -15.57
CA THR A 492 -104.15 78.32 -14.22
C THR A 492 -102.74 78.46 -13.64
N THR A 493 -101.71 78.63 -14.48
CA THR A 493 -100.28 78.63 -14.10
C THR A 493 -99.73 79.97 -13.60
N LYS A 494 -100.43 81.10 -13.73
CA LYS A 494 -99.89 82.40 -13.29
C LYS A 494 -100.05 82.74 -11.78
N GLY A 495 -100.98 82.13 -11.02
CA GLY A 495 -100.98 81.99 -9.53
C GLY A 495 -100.77 83.22 -8.59
N MET A 496 -100.48 83.02 -7.28
CA MET A 496 -100.23 84.02 -6.18
C MET A 496 -99.12 83.64 -5.15
N ASN A 497 -98.36 84.58 -4.54
CA ASN A 497 -97.19 84.36 -3.63
C ASN A 497 -97.34 84.93 -2.16
N PHE A 498 -96.82 84.29 -1.05
CA PHE A 498 -96.93 84.74 0.39
C PHE A 498 -95.83 84.39 1.46
N THR A 499 -95.60 85.24 2.48
CA THR A 499 -94.41 85.29 3.40
C THR A 499 -94.70 85.28 4.94
N GLY A 500 -93.92 84.59 5.82
CA GLY A 500 -94.09 84.47 7.32
C GLY A 500 -93.02 85.14 8.24
N ASN A 501 -92.99 84.92 9.59
CA ASN A 501 -92.38 85.79 10.65
C ASN A 501 -90.87 85.65 11.05
N ASN A 502 -90.06 84.86 10.36
CA ASN A 502 -88.69 85.32 10.14
C ASN A 502 -88.56 86.17 8.86
N GLY A 503 -89.57 86.18 7.97
CA GLY A 503 -89.58 86.86 6.67
C GLY A 503 -89.57 85.97 5.41
N VAL A 504 -89.84 84.65 5.44
CA VAL A 504 -89.73 83.77 4.24
C VAL A 504 -91.05 83.53 3.48
N THR A 505 -90.99 83.66 2.13
CA THR A 505 -92.08 83.56 1.13
C THR A 505 -92.32 82.15 0.56
N VAL A 506 -93.56 81.89 0.14
CA VAL A 506 -94.14 80.62 -0.33
C VAL A 506 -95.20 80.91 -1.44
N HIS A 507 -95.01 80.38 -2.68
CA HIS A 507 -95.91 80.48 -3.86
C HIS A 507 -97.08 79.49 -3.85
N ARG A 508 -98.29 79.88 -4.32
CA ARG A 508 -99.50 79.05 -4.53
C ARG A 508 -100.06 79.19 -5.96
N ASN A 509 -100.28 78.06 -6.63
CA ASN A 509 -101.09 78.00 -7.87
C ASN A 509 -102.57 78.26 -7.58
N LEU A 510 -103.37 78.58 -8.62
CA LEU A 510 -104.83 78.62 -8.50
C LEU A 510 -105.33 77.24 -8.03
N GLY A 511 -105.65 77.12 -6.72
CA GLY A 511 -106.14 75.90 -6.09
C GLY A 511 -105.40 75.37 -4.84
N GLU A 512 -104.29 75.99 -4.36
CA GLU A 512 -103.48 75.41 -3.25
C GLU A 512 -103.64 76.06 -1.85
N THR A 513 -103.58 75.21 -0.79
CA THR A 513 -103.64 75.58 0.66
C THR A 513 -102.28 75.37 1.38
N LEU A 514 -101.92 76.14 2.42
CA LEU A 514 -100.62 76.07 3.16
C LEU A 514 -100.78 75.70 4.66
N LYS A 515 -99.99 74.73 5.20
CA LYS A 515 -100.08 74.13 6.58
C LYS A 515 -98.68 73.90 7.24
N LEU A 516 -98.53 74.00 8.59
CA LEU A 516 -97.25 74.03 9.38
C LEU A 516 -97.23 73.04 10.60
N LYS A 517 -96.10 72.39 11.01
CA LYS A 517 -96.04 71.15 11.89
C LYS A 517 -94.84 71.00 12.90
N ALA A 518 -94.93 70.13 13.96
CA ALA A 518 -93.96 69.88 15.09
C ALA A 518 -93.68 68.35 15.45
N ILE A 519 -92.74 67.97 16.39
CA ILE A 519 -92.13 66.60 16.61
C ILE A 519 -92.46 65.90 17.99
N THR A 520 -92.47 64.53 18.06
CA THR A 520 -93.01 63.61 19.13
C THR A 520 -92.10 62.41 19.63
N MET A 521 -92.69 61.26 20.07
CA MET A 521 -92.54 60.46 21.32
C MET A 521 -91.30 59.54 21.56
N GLN A 522 -90.27 59.54 20.71
CA GLN A 522 -89.01 58.79 20.98
C GLN A 522 -88.19 59.41 22.14
N GLN A 523 -88.47 60.67 22.47
CA GLN A 523 -87.92 61.37 23.64
C GLN A 523 -88.52 60.90 24.98
N MET A 524 -89.52 60.00 24.96
CA MET A 524 -90.23 59.53 26.16
C MET A 524 -89.75 58.16 26.71
N SER A 525 -88.91 57.40 25.99
CA SER A 525 -88.34 56.11 26.45
C SER A 525 -87.21 56.27 27.49
N LEU A 526 -86.54 57.43 27.52
CA LEU A 526 -85.58 57.84 28.56
C LEU A 526 -86.21 58.05 29.96
N LEU A 527 -87.53 57.86 30.08
CA LEU A 527 -88.32 58.06 31.29
C LEU A 527 -88.32 56.85 32.27
N LYS A 528 -87.77 55.67 31.95
CA LYS A 528 -87.96 54.47 32.82
C LYS A 528 -86.73 53.92 33.58
N THR A 529 -85.49 54.15 33.15
CA THR A 529 -84.29 53.61 33.85
C THR A 529 -83.72 54.54 34.93
N PHE A 530 -84.09 55.84 34.93
CA PHE A 530 -83.60 56.82 35.92
C PHE A 530 -84.37 56.78 37.27
N MET A 531 -85.59 56.23 37.30
CA MET A 531 -86.44 56.22 38.50
C MET A 531 -86.28 55.01 39.46
N LEU A 532 -85.44 53.99 39.19
CA LEU A 532 -85.35 52.79 40.06
C LEU A 532 -83.99 52.56 40.77
N LYS A 533 -82.99 53.47 40.65
CA LYS A 533 -81.60 53.27 41.16
C LYS A 533 -81.09 54.23 42.26
N GLN A 534 -81.86 55.19 42.81
CA GLN A 534 -81.36 56.17 43.83
C GLN A 534 -82.30 56.46 45.04
N MET A 535 -83.25 55.56 45.39
CA MET A 535 -84.12 55.71 46.59
C MET A 535 -83.92 54.61 47.67
N LEU A 536 -82.78 53.92 47.74
CA LEU A 536 -82.53 52.92 48.80
C LEU A 536 -81.09 53.01 49.35
N LEU A 537 -80.99 53.17 50.68
CA LEU A 537 -79.81 53.17 51.57
C LEU A 537 -79.03 54.51 51.75
N VAL A 538 -79.08 55.27 52.87
CA VAL A 538 -78.88 54.98 54.33
C VAL A 538 -77.40 55.15 54.76
N HIS A 539 -77.15 56.17 55.60
CA HIS A 539 -76.09 56.35 56.62
C HIS A 539 -74.63 56.56 56.13
N LEU A 540 -74.01 57.74 56.36
CA LEU A 540 -73.20 58.16 57.54
C LEU A 540 -71.90 57.33 57.72
N PRO A 541 -70.76 57.93 58.13
CA PRO A 541 -70.32 59.33 58.09
C PRO A 541 -69.22 59.61 57.04
#